data_AF-A0A3A6ELV1-F1
#
_entry.id   AF-A0A3A6ELV1-F1
#
_cell.length_a   1.000
_cell.length_b   1.000
_cell.length_c   1.000
_cell.angle_alpha   90.00
_cell.angle_beta   90.00
_cell.angle_gamma   90.00
#
_symmetry.space_group_name_H-M   'P 1'
#
loop_
_entity.id
_entity.type
_entity.pdbx_description
1 polymer ?
#
loop_
_entity_poly.entity_id
_entity_poly.type
_entity_poly.pdbx_seq_one_letter_code
_entity_poly.pdbx_strand_id
1 'polypeptide(L)'
;MPKRRSENRDKAFEIFKEHDGKITNRKIAEMLNEKENTISNWKCKDKWNVVLRKNDCSTTIKRKHGGQPGNKNAVGHGAPPRNKNAEKFGFFSKYLPEETVSIIQEMPTDPLDILWDQIQIAYAAIIRAQQIMYVRDAEDKTVEKVERKDGNVIGEKWEVQQAWDKQANFLKAQSRAQGELRSMIKQYKEIAERVGGKQDAIERLDLILEGLRDHAAKSETK
;
A
#
# COMPACT_ATOMS: atom_id res chain seq x y z
N MET A 1 8.21 35.21 42.09
CA MET A 1 8.03 34.23 43.19
C MET A 1 6.57 33.75 43.20
N PRO A 2 6.28 32.45 43.36
CA PRO A 2 4.90 31.97 43.49
C PRO A 2 4.27 32.49 44.79
N LYS A 3 3.01 32.95 44.72
CA LYS A 3 2.27 33.42 45.90
C LYS A 3 2.08 32.27 46.90
N ARG A 4 2.25 32.54 48.20
CA ARG A 4 1.98 31.57 49.26
C ARG A 4 0.52 31.10 49.17
N ARG A 5 0.31 29.80 49.42
CA ARG A 5 -1.02 29.18 49.43
C ARG A 5 -1.85 29.80 50.56
N SER A 6 -3.10 30.18 50.29
CA SER A 6 -4.02 30.71 51.30
C SER A 6 -4.45 29.60 52.26
N GLU A 7 -4.46 29.87 53.56
CA GLU A 7 -4.96 28.92 54.59
C GLU A 7 -6.44 28.58 54.37
N ASN A 8 -7.22 29.52 53.85
CA ASN A 8 -8.63 29.32 53.51
C ASN A 8 -8.83 28.31 52.38
N ARG A 9 -7.83 28.08 51.54
CA ARG A 9 -7.91 27.12 50.44
C ARG A 9 -7.98 25.68 50.92
N ASP A 10 -7.24 25.36 51.98
CA ASP A 10 -7.20 24.00 52.52
C ASP A 10 -8.43 23.74 53.40
N LYS A 11 -8.86 24.72 54.20
CA LYS A 11 -10.15 24.67 54.93
C LYS A 11 -11.34 24.51 53.99
N ALA A 12 -11.35 25.21 52.86
CA ALA A 12 -12.39 25.08 51.84
C ALA A 12 -12.45 23.67 51.23
N PHE A 13 -11.31 23.01 51.09
CA PHE A 13 -11.23 21.64 50.58
C PHE A 13 -11.75 20.62 51.61
N GLU A 14 -11.46 20.82 52.89
CA GLU A 14 -11.98 19.97 53.99
C GLU A 14 -13.50 20.03 54.05
N ILE A 15 -14.08 21.23 54.06
CA ILE A 15 -15.55 21.42 54.02
C ILE A 15 -16.15 20.76 52.77
N PHE A 16 -15.50 20.89 51.61
CA PHE A 16 -15.95 20.26 50.38
C PHE A 16 -15.94 18.72 50.47
N LYS A 17 -14.94 18.15 51.16
CA LYS A 17 -14.80 16.70 51.36
C LYS A 17 -15.80 16.16 52.39
N GLU A 18 -16.03 16.88 53.49
CA GLU A 18 -17.03 16.52 54.51
C GLU A 18 -18.45 16.42 53.92
N HIS A 19 -18.78 17.29 52.96
CA HIS A 19 -20.06 17.29 52.28
C HIS A 19 -20.13 16.42 51.01
N ASP A 20 -19.16 15.51 50.79
CA ASP A 20 -19.11 14.61 49.63
C ASP A 20 -19.24 15.35 48.28
N GLY A 21 -18.72 16.58 48.23
CA GLY A 21 -18.79 17.46 47.07
C GLY A 21 -20.18 18.02 46.69
N LYS A 22 -21.20 17.79 47.52
CA LYS A 22 -22.60 18.24 47.30
C LYS A 22 -22.89 19.64 47.83
N ILE A 23 -21.92 20.29 48.46
CA ILE A 23 -22.06 21.67 48.93
C ILE A 23 -21.84 22.68 47.78
N THR A 24 -22.65 23.73 47.77
CA THR A 24 -22.52 24.84 46.81
C THR A 24 -21.31 25.72 47.14
N ASN A 25 -20.61 26.20 46.11
CA ASN A 25 -19.46 27.10 46.28
C ASN A 25 -19.82 28.38 47.05
N ARG A 26 -21.02 28.92 46.85
CA ARG A 26 -21.56 30.08 47.59
C ARG A 26 -21.56 29.87 49.11
N LYS A 27 -22.00 28.69 49.58
CA LYS A 27 -22.05 28.37 51.02
C LYS A 27 -20.66 28.21 51.65
N ILE A 28 -19.70 27.64 50.90
CA ILE A 28 -18.28 27.60 51.34
C ILE A 28 -17.70 29.01 51.42
N ALA A 29 -17.99 29.84 50.43
CA ALA A 29 -17.56 31.23 50.36
C ALA A 29 -18.09 32.05 51.54
N GLU A 30 -19.37 31.89 51.90
CA GLU A 30 -19.97 32.53 53.08
C GLU A 30 -19.30 32.09 54.40
N MET A 31 -19.03 30.80 54.59
CA MET A 31 -18.39 30.29 55.81
C MET A 31 -16.93 30.76 56.00
N LEU A 32 -16.22 31.00 54.90
CA LEU A 32 -14.80 31.41 54.92
C LEU A 32 -14.61 32.90 54.64
N ASN A 33 -15.70 33.66 54.48
CA ASN A 33 -15.70 35.07 54.08
C ASN A 33 -14.86 35.33 52.81
N GLU A 34 -14.98 34.45 51.82
CA GLU A 34 -14.25 34.49 50.55
C GLU A 34 -15.22 34.71 49.38
N LYS A 35 -14.69 35.05 48.20
CA LYS A 35 -15.53 35.19 46.99
C LYS A 35 -15.85 33.81 46.40
N GLU A 36 -17.07 33.62 45.92
CA GLU A 36 -17.50 32.38 45.25
C GLU A 36 -16.57 32.00 44.07
N ASN A 37 -16.12 32.98 43.29
CA ASN A 37 -15.16 32.79 42.20
C ASN A 37 -13.79 32.30 42.68
N THR A 38 -13.37 32.66 43.89
CA THR A 38 -12.11 32.19 44.48
C THR A 38 -12.19 30.69 44.79
N ILE A 39 -13.30 30.25 45.38
CA ILE A 39 -13.57 28.82 45.65
C ILE A 39 -13.64 28.02 44.33
N SER A 40 -14.33 28.55 43.32
CA SER A 40 -14.40 27.93 41.98
C SER A 40 -13.01 27.76 41.35
N ASN A 41 -12.17 28.78 41.43
CA ASN A 41 -10.80 28.74 40.92
C ASN A 41 -9.92 27.73 41.66
N TRP A 42 -10.05 27.62 42.99
CA TRP A 42 -9.33 26.62 43.77
C TRP A 42 -9.76 25.19 43.43
N LYS A 43 -11.08 24.96 43.32
CA LYS A 43 -11.67 23.68 42.92
C LYS A 43 -11.17 23.19 41.56
N CYS A 44 -11.02 24.11 40.60
CA CYS A 44 -10.46 23.84 39.28
C CYS A 44 -8.95 23.57 39.34
N LYS A 45 -8.17 24.46 39.98
CA LYS A 45 -6.70 24.36 40.04
C LYS A 45 -6.20 23.10 40.74
N ASP A 46 -6.85 22.70 41.82
CA ASP A 46 -6.49 21.50 42.60
C ASP A 46 -7.29 20.26 42.18
N LYS A 47 -8.15 20.37 41.15
CA LYS A 47 -8.95 19.27 40.61
C LYS A 47 -9.72 18.51 41.70
N TRP A 48 -10.37 19.22 42.64
CA TRP A 48 -11.01 18.60 43.82
C TRP A 48 -11.98 17.46 43.46
N ASN A 49 -12.71 17.56 42.34
CA ASN A 49 -13.61 16.50 41.87
C ASN A 49 -12.88 15.21 41.47
N VAL A 50 -11.65 15.32 40.95
CA VAL A 50 -10.78 14.18 40.63
C VAL A 50 -10.18 13.60 41.90
N VAL A 51 -9.80 14.47 42.85
CA VAL A 51 -9.25 14.05 44.15
C VAL A 51 -10.29 13.36 45.02
N LEU A 52 -11.57 13.77 44.93
CA LEU A 52 -12.69 13.11 45.63
C LEU A 52 -12.98 11.72 45.03
N ARG A 53 -12.81 11.56 43.72
CA ARG A 53 -13.04 10.30 42.97
C ARG A 53 -11.74 9.52 42.81
N LYS A 54 -11.16 9.04 43.92
CA LYS A 54 -9.91 8.25 43.89
C LYS A 54 -10.02 6.89 43.19
N ASN A 55 -11.22 6.31 43.09
CA ASN A 55 -11.43 4.94 42.60
C ASN A 55 -12.07 4.84 41.20
N ASP A 56 -12.56 5.94 40.63
CA ASP A 56 -13.10 5.96 39.27
C ASP A 56 -12.06 6.57 38.36
N CYS A 57 -11.39 5.74 37.56
CA CYS A 57 -10.39 6.25 36.63
C CYS A 57 -11.04 7.26 35.67
N SER A 58 -10.50 8.49 35.64
CA SER A 58 -10.97 9.54 34.73
C SER A 58 -10.60 9.30 33.26
N THR A 59 -9.97 8.15 32.95
CA THR A 59 -9.73 7.69 31.59
C THR A 59 -11.03 7.25 30.95
N THR A 60 -11.72 8.26 30.39
CA THR A 60 -12.43 8.19 29.13
C THR A 60 -13.21 6.90 28.91
N ILE A 61 -14.48 6.87 29.33
CA ILE A 61 -15.48 5.99 28.71
C ILE A 61 -15.34 6.23 27.21
N LYS A 62 -14.75 5.27 26.49
CA LYS A 62 -14.56 5.36 25.04
C LYS A 62 -15.94 5.63 24.46
N ARG A 63 -16.15 6.83 23.91
CA ARG A 63 -17.39 7.17 23.21
C ARG A 63 -17.61 6.06 22.19
N LYS A 64 -18.74 5.36 22.26
CA LYS A 64 -19.09 4.35 21.27
C LYS A 64 -19.09 5.06 19.91
N HIS A 65 -18.18 4.64 19.03
CA HIS A 65 -18.19 5.08 17.64
C HIS A 65 -19.46 4.51 17.00
N GLY A 66 -20.31 5.39 16.47
CA GLY A 66 -21.56 5.01 15.82
C GLY A 66 -22.54 6.18 15.74
N GLY A 67 -23.46 6.09 14.78
CA GLY A 67 -24.62 6.98 14.75
C GLY A 67 -25.45 6.84 16.03
N GLN A 68 -26.26 7.85 16.34
CA GLN A 68 -27.19 7.78 17.47
C GLN A 68 -28.04 6.50 17.39
N PRO A 69 -28.28 5.78 18.50
CA PRO A 69 -29.15 4.61 18.51
C PRO A 69 -30.52 4.96 17.91
N GLY A 70 -30.95 4.24 16.88
CA GLY A 70 -32.21 4.50 16.17
C GLY A 70 -32.14 5.54 15.05
N ASN A 71 -30.96 6.05 14.68
CA ASN A 71 -30.80 6.95 13.55
C ASN A 71 -31.17 6.28 12.22
N LYS A 72 -32.23 6.77 11.57
CA LYS A 72 -32.70 6.32 10.24
C LYS A 72 -32.25 7.23 9.10
N ASN A 73 -31.42 8.26 9.34
CA ASN A 73 -31.02 9.25 8.34
C ASN A 73 -30.22 8.65 7.16
N ALA A 74 -29.64 7.46 7.31
CA ALA A 74 -28.98 6.73 6.24
C ALA A 74 -29.88 5.70 5.53
N VAL A 75 -31.08 5.44 6.07
CA VAL A 75 -32.01 4.46 5.48
C VAL A 75 -32.60 5.06 4.21
N GLY A 76 -32.22 4.51 3.06
CA GLY A 76 -32.66 4.97 1.73
C GLY A 76 -31.73 6.00 1.07
N HIS A 77 -30.75 6.54 1.80
CA HIS A 77 -29.71 7.41 1.25
C HIS A 77 -28.44 6.60 1.02
N GLY A 78 -28.31 6.06 -0.20
CA GLY A 78 -27.07 5.41 -0.65
C GLY A 78 -25.96 6.41 -0.95
N ALA A 79 -24.80 5.89 -1.35
CA ALA A 79 -23.72 6.72 -1.86
C ALA A 79 -24.23 7.59 -3.03
N PRO A 80 -23.80 8.87 -3.14
CA PRO A 80 -24.21 9.73 -4.24
C PRO A 80 -24.04 9.04 -5.60
N PRO A 81 -24.93 9.28 -6.59
CA PRO A 81 -24.78 8.71 -7.92
C PRO A 81 -23.38 9.04 -8.48
N ARG A 82 -22.68 8.02 -9.00
CA ARG A 82 -21.25 8.03 -9.41
C ARG A 82 -20.20 8.04 -8.28
N ASN A 83 -20.57 7.85 -7.02
CA ASN A 83 -19.58 7.68 -5.95
C ASN A 83 -18.96 6.27 -6.02
N LYS A 84 -17.81 6.17 -6.68
CA LYS A 84 -17.00 4.95 -6.77
C LYS A 84 -16.03 4.76 -5.58
N ASN A 85 -16.10 5.59 -4.52
CA ASN A 85 -15.17 5.50 -3.38
C ASN A 85 -15.24 4.16 -2.61
N ALA A 86 -16.31 3.39 -2.77
CA ALA A 86 -16.45 2.06 -2.15
C ALA A 86 -15.72 0.95 -2.93
N GLU A 87 -15.29 1.21 -4.15
CA GLU A 87 -14.49 0.26 -4.94
C GLU A 87 -13.05 0.18 -4.36
N LYS A 88 -12.44 -1.00 -4.33
CA LYS A 88 -11.05 -1.22 -3.86
C LYS A 88 -10.05 -0.22 -4.47
N PHE A 89 -10.29 0.20 -5.71
CA PHE A 89 -9.46 1.13 -6.47
C PHE A 89 -10.22 2.38 -6.94
N GLY A 90 -11.26 2.81 -6.20
CA GLY A 90 -12.13 3.92 -6.60
C GLY A 90 -11.43 5.26 -6.88
N PHE A 91 -10.20 5.44 -6.37
CA PHE A 91 -9.33 6.57 -6.70
C PHE A 91 -8.92 6.58 -8.18
N PHE A 92 -8.60 5.40 -8.73
CA PHE A 92 -8.13 5.21 -10.10
C PHE A 92 -9.26 5.30 -11.13
N SER A 93 -10.49 4.95 -10.73
CA SER A 93 -11.70 5.05 -11.56
C SER A 93 -12.03 6.48 -12.04
N LYS A 94 -11.35 7.51 -11.50
CA LYS A 94 -11.45 8.91 -11.95
C LYS A 94 -10.56 9.26 -13.13
N TYR A 95 -9.45 8.55 -13.29
CA TYR A 95 -8.38 8.92 -14.22
C TYR A 95 -8.11 7.85 -15.28
N LEU A 96 -8.57 6.62 -15.06
CA LEU A 96 -8.33 5.49 -15.95
C LEU A 96 -9.61 5.02 -16.64
N PRO A 97 -9.50 4.52 -17.89
CA PRO A 97 -10.60 3.84 -18.58
C PRO A 97 -11.14 2.66 -17.77
N GLU A 98 -12.42 2.34 -17.96
CA GLU A 98 -13.09 1.27 -17.21
C GLU A 98 -12.43 -0.11 -17.40
N GLU A 99 -11.97 -0.41 -18.63
CA GLU A 99 -11.19 -1.62 -18.94
C GLU A 99 -9.87 -1.70 -18.16
N THR A 100 -9.21 -0.56 -17.94
CA THR A 100 -7.96 -0.53 -17.17
C THR A 100 -8.23 -0.72 -15.68
N VAL A 101 -9.33 -0.18 -15.18
CA VAL A 101 -9.76 -0.33 -13.79
C VAL A 101 -10.16 -1.77 -13.48
N SER A 102 -10.83 -2.47 -14.40
CA SER A 102 -11.18 -3.88 -14.22
C SER A 102 -9.94 -4.76 -14.15
N ILE A 103 -8.94 -4.51 -15.00
CA ILE A 103 -7.65 -5.24 -14.95
C ILE A 103 -6.95 -4.99 -13.61
N ILE A 104 -6.89 -3.74 -13.13
CA ILE A 104 -6.27 -3.41 -11.84
C ILE A 104 -7.03 -4.04 -10.67
N GLN A 105 -8.36 -4.15 -10.75
CA GLN A 105 -9.18 -4.80 -9.73
C GLN A 105 -8.93 -6.31 -9.63
N GLU A 106 -8.59 -6.96 -10.75
CA GLU A 106 -8.24 -8.39 -10.79
C GLU A 106 -6.79 -8.67 -10.38
N MET A 107 -5.92 -7.65 -10.38
CA MET A 107 -4.53 -7.83 -9.96
C MET A 107 -4.40 -8.15 -8.46
N PRO A 108 -3.41 -8.98 -8.08
CA PRO A 108 -3.08 -9.20 -6.68
C PRO A 108 -2.71 -7.89 -5.99
N THR A 109 -3.13 -7.72 -4.74
CA THR A 109 -2.77 -6.54 -3.93
C THR A 109 -1.46 -6.70 -3.17
N ASP A 110 -1.02 -7.94 -2.92
CA ASP A 110 0.24 -8.22 -2.23
C ASP A 110 1.42 -7.93 -3.17
N PRO A 111 2.35 -7.02 -2.81
CA PRO A 111 3.54 -6.74 -3.62
C PRO A 111 4.33 -7.99 -4.01
N LEU A 112 4.32 -9.02 -3.16
CA LEU A 112 5.01 -10.26 -3.42
C LEU A 112 4.31 -11.08 -4.52
N ASP A 113 2.98 -11.09 -4.55
CA ASP A 113 2.21 -11.76 -5.63
C ASP A 113 2.35 -11.03 -6.97
N ILE A 114 2.38 -9.70 -6.98
CA ILE A 114 2.60 -8.92 -8.21
C ILE A 114 3.96 -9.26 -8.83
N LEU A 115 5.00 -9.34 -8.00
CA LEU A 115 6.34 -9.66 -8.46
C LEU A 115 6.43 -11.11 -8.96
N TRP A 116 5.71 -12.03 -8.33
CA TRP A 116 5.58 -13.41 -8.80
C TRP A 116 4.97 -13.49 -10.20
N ASP A 117 3.85 -12.80 -10.42
CA ASP A 117 3.15 -12.78 -11.72
C ASP A 117 4.04 -12.17 -12.81
N GLN A 118 4.79 -11.11 -12.51
CA GLN A 118 5.76 -10.53 -13.44
C GLN A 118 6.86 -11.53 -13.82
N ILE A 119 7.39 -12.30 -12.86
CA ILE A 119 8.38 -13.34 -13.11
C ILE A 119 7.81 -14.41 -14.06
N GLN A 120 6.56 -14.85 -13.82
CA GLN A 120 5.91 -15.83 -14.68
C GLN A 120 5.71 -15.33 -16.12
N ILE A 121 5.24 -14.09 -16.28
CA ILE A 121 5.05 -13.46 -17.59
C ILE A 121 6.38 -13.34 -18.33
N ALA A 122 7.42 -12.84 -17.66
CA ALA A 122 8.75 -12.70 -18.26
C ALA A 122 9.33 -14.06 -18.68
N TYR A 123 9.19 -15.08 -17.82
CA TYR A 123 9.62 -16.43 -18.13
C TYR A 123 8.89 -17.02 -19.34
N ALA A 124 7.55 -16.92 -19.38
CA ALA A 124 6.75 -17.37 -20.50
C ALA A 124 7.10 -16.64 -21.80
N ALA A 125 7.36 -15.32 -21.73
CA ALA A 125 7.79 -14.52 -22.88
C ALA A 125 9.15 -15.00 -23.42
N ILE A 126 10.09 -15.36 -22.56
CA ILE A 126 11.40 -15.88 -22.97
C ILE A 126 11.25 -17.24 -23.67
N ILE A 127 10.47 -18.17 -23.11
CA ILE A 127 10.20 -19.47 -23.74
C ILE A 127 9.54 -19.27 -25.11
N ARG A 128 8.51 -18.41 -25.18
CA ARG A 128 7.83 -18.12 -26.43
C ARG A 128 8.76 -17.48 -27.46
N ALA A 129 9.64 -16.58 -27.04
CA ALA A 129 10.64 -15.95 -27.92
C ALA A 129 11.62 -16.99 -28.48
N GLN A 130 12.03 -17.99 -27.68
CA GLN A 130 12.86 -19.10 -28.14
C GLN A 130 12.18 -19.94 -29.23
N GLN A 131 10.86 -20.12 -29.16
CA GLN A 131 10.10 -20.84 -30.18
C GLN A 131 9.94 -20.05 -31.48
N ILE A 132 9.77 -18.72 -31.39
CA ILE A 132 9.50 -17.86 -32.55
C ILE A 132 10.78 -17.49 -33.31
N MET A 133 11.89 -17.23 -32.60
CA MET A 133 13.14 -16.74 -33.20
C MET A 133 14.05 -17.84 -33.78
N TYR A 134 13.55 -19.05 -33.97
CA TYR A 134 14.35 -20.16 -34.48
C TYR A 134 14.90 -19.86 -35.89
N VAL A 135 16.21 -19.62 -35.98
CA VAL A 135 16.97 -19.54 -37.24
C VAL A 135 17.14 -20.98 -37.74
N ARG A 136 16.58 -21.31 -38.91
CA ARG A 136 16.55 -22.71 -39.39
C ARG A 136 17.92 -23.24 -39.79
N ASP A 137 18.73 -22.40 -40.43
CA ASP A 137 20.06 -22.73 -40.91
C ASP A 137 20.90 -21.46 -41.20
N ALA A 138 22.16 -21.65 -41.61
CA ALA A 138 23.09 -20.56 -41.93
C ALA A 138 22.64 -19.67 -43.11
N GLU A 139 21.66 -20.12 -43.91
CA GLU A 139 21.13 -19.43 -45.08
C GLU A 139 19.79 -18.73 -44.82
N ASP A 140 19.25 -18.80 -43.60
CA ASP A 140 17.97 -18.18 -43.19
C ASP A 140 18.02 -16.64 -43.19
N LYS A 141 17.87 -16.09 -44.40
CA LYS A 141 17.86 -14.65 -44.70
C LYS A 141 16.41 -14.16 -44.75
N THR A 142 16.12 -13.10 -43.99
CA THR A 142 14.87 -12.35 -44.17
C THR A 142 15.17 -11.17 -45.05
N VAL A 143 14.49 -11.10 -46.18
CA VAL A 143 14.57 -9.98 -47.12
C VAL A 143 13.20 -9.31 -47.10
N GLU A 144 13.14 -8.11 -46.52
CA GLU A 144 11.90 -7.34 -46.43
C GLU A 144 12.04 -6.05 -47.24
N LYS A 145 11.00 -5.72 -48.02
CA LYS A 145 11.01 -4.53 -48.88
C LYS A 145 10.53 -3.33 -48.06
N VAL A 146 11.44 -2.41 -47.76
CA VAL A 146 11.18 -1.33 -46.79
C VAL A 146 10.66 -0.06 -47.46
N GLU A 147 10.93 0.15 -48.75
CA GLU A 147 10.48 1.36 -49.44
C GLU A 147 10.28 1.13 -50.95
N ARG A 148 9.13 1.59 -51.48
CA ARG A 148 8.87 1.73 -52.92
C ARG A 148 8.65 3.21 -53.22
N LYS A 149 9.59 3.84 -53.94
CA LYS A 149 9.40 5.19 -54.46
C LYS A 149 8.92 5.10 -55.91
N ASP A 150 7.73 5.62 -56.19
CA ASP A 150 7.23 5.82 -57.55
C ASP A 150 7.29 7.32 -57.91
N GLY A 151 8.08 7.67 -58.93
CA GLY A 151 8.40 9.02 -59.38
C GLY A 151 9.53 9.02 -60.44
N ASN A 152 10.10 10.19 -60.76
CA ASN A 152 11.08 10.37 -61.88
C ASN A 152 12.40 9.55 -61.73
N VAL A 153 12.63 8.94 -60.55
CA VAL A 153 13.66 7.93 -60.30
C VAL A 153 12.98 6.75 -59.61
N ILE A 154 12.86 5.62 -60.31
CA ILE A 154 12.34 4.35 -59.75
C ILE A 154 13.47 3.71 -58.95
N GLY A 155 13.24 3.44 -57.67
CA GLY A 155 14.21 2.80 -56.80
C GLY A 155 13.53 1.95 -55.74
N GLU A 156 14.05 0.74 -55.54
CA GLU A 156 13.64 -0.16 -54.47
C GLU A 156 14.72 -0.23 -53.40
N LYS A 157 14.33 -0.08 -52.13
CA LYS A 157 15.23 -0.29 -50.99
C LYS A 157 14.82 -1.57 -50.27
N TRP A 158 15.76 -2.51 -50.19
CA TRP A 158 15.61 -3.79 -49.52
C TRP A 158 16.40 -3.77 -48.22
N GLU A 159 15.79 -4.19 -47.12
CA GLU A 159 16.50 -4.47 -45.88
C GLU A 159 16.69 -5.97 -45.77
N VAL A 160 17.95 -6.38 -45.63
CA VAL A 160 18.34 -7.79 -45.59
C VAL A 160 18.90 -8.08 -44.21
N GLN A 161 18.15 -8.83 -43.41
CA GLN A 161 18.65 -9.36 -42.14
C GLN A 161 19.25 -10.74 -42.39
N GLN A 162 20.58 -10.82 -42.19
CA GLN A 162 21.33 -12.07 -42.31
C GLN A 162 21.10 -12.97 -41.09
N ALA A 163 21.18 -14.29 -41.28
CA ALA A 163 20.97 -15.29 -40.23
C ALA A 163 21.83 -15.04 -38.97
N TRP A 164 23.11 -14.70 -39.16
CA TRP A 164 24.04 -14.42 -38.05
C TRP A 164 23.69 -13.14 -37.28
N ASP A 165 23.16 -12.12 -37.96
CA ASP A 165 22.77 -10.85 -37.33
C ASP A 165 21.47 -11.02 -36.52
N LYS A 166 20.50 -11.77 -37.06
CA LYS A 166 19.29 -12.17 -36.32
C LYS A 166 19.64 -12.95 -35.05
N GLN A 167 20.54 -13.93 -35.17
CA GLN A 167 20.98 -14.75 -34.04
C GLN A 167 21.71 -13.92 -32.99
N ALA A 168 22.61 -13.01 -33.41
CA ALA A 168 23.32 -12.12 -32.49
C ALA A 168 22.35 -11.17 -31.75
N ASN A 169 21.39 -10.58 -32.47
CA ASN A 169 20.38 -9.71 -31.88
C ASN A 169 19.45 -10.47 -30.92
N PHE A 170 19.07 -11.71 -31.27
CA PHE A 170 18.30 -12.58 -30.39
C PHE A 170 19.05 -12.91 -29.11
N LEU A 171 20.30 -13.38 -29.20
CA LEU A 171 21.12 -13.71 -28.02
C LEU A 171 21.31 -12.49 -27.12
N LYS A 172 21.49 -11.30 -27.71
CA LYS A 172 21.61 -10.05 -26.96
C LYS A 172 20.31 -9.67 -26.25
N ALA A 173 19.16 -9.80 -26.91
CA ALA A 173 17.85 -9.55 -26.32
C ALA A 173 17.53 -10.58 -25.22
N GLN A 174 17.80 -11.86 -25.47
CA GLN A 174 17.61 -12.95 -24.53
C GLN A 174 18.50 -12.78 -23.28
N SER A 175 19.77 -12.42 -23.45
CA SER A 175 20.68 -12.18 -22.31
C SER A 175 20.19 -11.06 -21.40
N ARG A 176 19.64 -9.98 -21.97
CA ARG A 176 19.02 -8.90 -21.19
C ARG A 176 17.77 -9.36 -20.45
N ALA A 177 16.84 -10.01 -21.15
CA ALA A 177 15.61 -10.54 -20.54
C ALA A 177 15.92 -11.52 -19.40
N GLN A 178 16.93 -12.39 -19.58
CA GLN A 178 17.42 -13.30 -18.55
C GLN A 178 18.06 -12.56 -17.35
N GLY A 179 18.78 -11.47 -17.60
CA GLY A 179 19.34 -10.61 -16.55
C GLY A 179 18.25 -9.96 -15.69
N GLU A 180 17.21 -9.44 -16.33
CA GLU A 180 16.05 -8.86 -15.65
C GLU A 180 15.28 -9.92 -14.85
N LEU A 181 15.04 -11.10 -15.43
CA LEU A 181 14.40 -12.23 -14.74
C LEU A 181 15.15 -12.62 -13.46
N ARG A 182 16.48 -12.76 -13.54
CA ARG A 182 17.32 -13.05 -12.37
C ARG A 182 17.22 -11.96 -11.29
N SER A 183 17.16 -10.69 -11.70
CA SER A 183 17.00 -9.56 -10.77
C SER A 183 15.65 -9.59 -10.05
N MET A 184 14.57 -9.85 -10.79
CA MET A 184 13.22 -10.00 -10.21
C MET A 184 13.15 -11.17 -9.24
N ILE A 185 13.72 -12.33 -9.61
CA ILE A 185 13.76 -13.51 -8.73
C ILE A 185 14.54 -13.20 -7.44
N LYS A 186 15.67 -12.49 -7.54
CA LYS A 186 16.44 -12.09 -6.36
C LYS A 186 15.60 -11.21 -5.43
N GLN A 187 14.94 -10.19 -5.97
CA GLN A 187 14.05 -9.32 -5.20
C GLN A 187 12.90 -10.10 -4.55
N TYR A 188 12.32 -11.06 -5.28
CA TYR A 188 11.27 -11.92 -4.77
C TYR A 188 11.73 -12.73 -3.56
N LYS A 189 12.90 -13.38 -3.64
CA LYS A 189 13.50 -14.12 -2.53
C LYS A 189 13.75 -13.22 -1.31
N GLU A 190 14.34 -12.04 -1.52
CA GLU A 190 14.62 -11.09 -0.44
C GLU A 190 13.35 -10.62 0.30
N ILE A 191 12.26 -10.38 -0.42
CA ILE A 191 10.98 -9.98 0.19
C ILE A 191 10.32 -11.17 0.89
N ALA A 192 10.31 -12.34 0.26
CA ALA A 192 9.74 -13.56 0.83
C ALA A 192 10.40 -13.97 2.15
N GLU A 193 11.74 -13.87 2.24
CA GLU A 193 12.49 -14.12 3.47
C GLU A 193 12.10 -13.16 4.61
N ARG A 194 11.86 -11.88 4.31
CA ARG A 194 11.49 -10.87 5.32
C ARG A 194 10.06 -11.06 5.85
N VAL A 195 9.14 -11.49 4.98
CA VAL A 195 7.72 -11.65 5.32
C VAL A 195 7.44 -13.03 5.93
N GLY A 196 8.38 -13.98 5.79
CA GLY A 196 8.31 -15.29 6.44
C GLY A 196 7.29 -16.23 5.80
N GLY A 197 7.20 -16.25 4.47
CA GLY A 197 6.28 -17.15 3.75
C GLY A 197 6.66 -17.40 2.29
N LYS A 198 5.93 -18.33 1.66
CA LYS A 198 6.05 -18.75 0.25
C LYS A 198 7.34 -19.53 -0.11
N GLN A 199 7.87 -20.38 0.79
CA GLN A 199 8.97 -21.31 0.47
C GLN A 199 8.70 -22.14 -0.79
N ASP A 200 7.48 -22.67 -0.96
CA ASP A 200 7.10 -23.47 -2.13
C ASP A 200 7.27 -22.71 -3.46
N ALA A 201 7.07 -21.38 -3.44
CA ALA A 201 7.25 -20.53 -4.61
C ALA A 201 8.75 -20.32 -4.91
N ILE A 202 9.58 -20.21 -3.88
CA ILE A 202 11.04 -20.12 -4.01
C ILE A 202 11.59 -21.41 -4.63
N GLU A 203 11.16 -22.58 -4.14
CA GLU A 203 11.57 -23.87 -4.69
C GLU A 203 11.16 -24.03 -6.16
N ARG A 204 9.95 -23.60 -6.53
CA ARG A 204 9.50 -23.58 -7.93
C ARG A 204 10.36 -22.67 -8.82
N LEU A 205 10.84 -21.53 -8.30
CA LEU A 205 11.74 -20.65 -9.06
C LEU A 205 13.09 -21.28 -9.29
N ASP A 206 13.61 -22.01 -8.30
CA ASP A 206 14.89 -22.69 -8.44
C ASP A 206 14.82 -23.81 -9.49
N LEU A 207 13.71 -24.56 -9.53
CA LEU A 207 13.41 -25.52 -10.60
C LEU A 207 13.32 -24.86 -11.99
N ILE A 208 12.68 -23.70 -12.09
CA ILE A 208 12.58 -22.94 -13.35
C ILE A 208 13.96 -22.46 -13.80
N LEU A 209 14.78 -21.96 -12.86
CA LEU A 209 16.14 -21.49 -13.13
C LEU A 209 17.06 -22.64 -13.57
N GLU A 210 16.96 -23.82 -12.96
CA GLU A 210 17.67 -25.03 -13.40
C GLU A 210 17.25 -25.44 -14.81
N GLY A 211 15.95 -25.52 -15.09
CA GLY A 211 15.44 -25.87 -16.41
C GLY A 211 15.90 -24.90 -17.51
N LEU A 212 15.96 -23.60 -17.22
CA LEU A 212 16.53 -22.60 -18.13
C LEU A 212 18.02 -22.83 -18.41
N ARG A 213 18.78 -23.18 -17.37
CA ARG A 213 20.23 -23.41 -17.45
C ARG A 213 20.53 -24.64 -18.31
N ASP A 214 19.74 -25.70 -18.16
CA ASP A 214 19.87 -26.93 -18.93
C ASP A 214 19.50 -26.75 -20.40
N HIS A 215 18.48 -25.94 -20.69
CA HIS A 215 18.11 -25.60 -22.07
C HIS A 215 19.20 -24.77 -22.77
N ALA A 216 19.83 -23.82 -22.06
CA ALA A 216 20.96 -23.06 -22.59
C ALA A 216 22.17 -23.96 -22.91
N ALA A 217 22.53 -24.88 -22.01
CA ALA A 217 23.65 -25.81 -22.21
C ALA A 217 23.43 -26.78 -23.39
N LYS A 218 22.18 -27.18 -23.66
CA LYS A 218 21.82 -28.04 -24.79
C LYS A 218 21.80 -27.30 -26.13
N SER A 219 21.62 -25.98 -26.14
CA SER A 219 21.70 -25.16 -27.36
C SER A 219 23.14 -24.84 -27.79
N GLU A 220 24.12 -24.93 -26.89
CA GLU A 220 25.54 -24.73 -27.19
C GLU A 220 26.24 -26.00 -27.72
N THR A 221 25.60 -27.16 -27.62
CA THR A 221 26.19 -28.47 -27.95
C THR A 221 25.69 -29.08 -29.27
N LYS A 222 24.98 -28.30 -30.11
CA LYS A 222 24.52 -28.71 -31.44
C LYS A 222 25.00 -27.78 -32.53
#